data_AF-W1XZQ7-F1
#
_entry.id   AF-W1XZQ7-F1
#
_cell.length_a   1.000
_cell.length_b   1.000
_cell.length_c   1.000
_cell.angle_alpha   90.00
_cell.angle_beta   90.00
_cell.angle_gamma   90.00
#
_symmetry.space_group_name_H-M   'P 1'
#
loop_
_entity.id
_entity.type
_entity.pdbx_description
1 polymer ?
#
loop_
_entity_poly.entity_id
_entity_poly.type
_entity_poly.pdbx_seq_one_letter_code
_entity_poly.pdbx_strand_id
1 'polypeptide(L)'
;DGTVNEVISGIAEKDYIPKLAIIPGGTGNLITKLLEINQDIDGAIDELDFSSTNKIDIGKSNGHYFGYIFSIGSLPEAIHNVGIEDKTKFGVLAYAINTMKS
;
A
#
# COMPACT_ATOMS: atom_id res chain seq x y z
N ASP A 1 -4.73 3.11 1.31
CA ASP A 1 -4.60 1.67 0.98
C ASP A 1 -5.76 1.14 0.15
N GLY A 2 -6.98 0.99 0.71
CA GLY A 2 -8.14 0.48 -0.04
C GLY A 2 -8.43 1.26 -1.33
N THR A 3 -8.59 2.59 -1.23
CA THR A 3 -8.81 3.48 -2.40
C THR A 3 -7.71 3.35 -3.45
N VAL A 4 -6.44 3.22 -3.02
CA VAL A 4 -5.33 3.04 -3.95
C VAL A 4 -5.45 1.70 -4.68
N ASN A 5 -5.86 0.64 -3.97
CA ASN A 5 -6.04 -0.68 -4.58
C ASN A 5 -7.20 -0.73 -5.57
N GLU A 6 -8.29 0.00 -5.30
CA GLU A 6 -9.40 0.16 -6.25
C GLU A 6 -8.94 0.86 -7.54
N VAL A 7 -8.15 1.93 -7.41
CA VAL A 7 -7.57 2.63 -8.56
C VAL A 7 -6.63 1.72 -9.34
N ILE A 8 -5.71 1.02 -8.68
CA ILE A 8 -4.80 0.04 -9.31
C ILE A 8 -5.60 -1.02 -10.07
N SER A 9 -6.63 -1.58 -9.44
CA SER A 9 -7.49 -2.60 -10.07
C SER A 9 -8.25 -2.07 -11.29
N GLY A 10 -8.66 -0.79 -11.26
CA GLY A 10 -9.37 -0.13 -12.36
C GLY A 10 -8.49 0.17 -13.57
N ILE A 11 -7.20 0.48 -13.35
CA ILE A 11 -6.25 0.82 -14.42
C ILE A 11 -5.40 -0.37 -14.89
N ALA A 12 -5.35 -1.47 -14.11
CA ALA A 12 -4.59 -2.66 -14.47
C ALA A 12 -5.09 -3.27 -15.79
N GLU A 13 -4.13 -3.75 -16.60
CA GLU A 13 -4.37 -4.40 -17.90
C GLU A 13 -5.17 -3.56 -18.92
N LYS A 14 -5.29 -2.23 -18.73
CA LYS A 14 -5.83 -1.32 -19.73
C LYS A 14 -4.80 -1.02 -20.82
N ASP A 15 -5.27 -0.74 -22.04
CA ASP A 15 -4.42 -0.34 -23.17
C ASP A 15 -3.58 0.90 -22.84
N TYR A 16 -4.13 1.79 -22.02
CA TYR A 16 -3.44 2.95 -21.48
C TYR A 16 -3.46 2.93 -19.95
N ILE A 17 -2.27 2.94 -19.35
CA ILE A 17 -2.07 3.02 -17.90
C ILE A 17 -1.54 4.42 -17.57
N PRO A 18 -2.33 5.28 -16.90
CA PRO A 18 -1.88 6.62 -16.52
C PRO A 18 -0.82 6.56 -15.40
N LYS A 19 -0.01 7.61 -15.29
CA LYS A 19 0.84 7.82 -14.10
C LYS A 19 -0.08 8.05 -12.89
N LEU A 20 0.23 7.40 -11.77
CA LEU A 20 -0.54 7.49 -10.54
C LEU A 20 0.30 8.19 -9.46
N ALA A 21 -0.25 9.26 -8.89
CA ALA A 21 0.25 9.89 -7.68
C ALA A 21 -0.67 9.52 -6.50
N ILE A 22 -0.10 9.42 -5.30
CA ILE A 22 -0.85 9.00 -4.11
C ILE A 22 -0.60 10.02 -3.00
N ILE A 23 -1.67 10.63 -2.48
CA ILE A 23 -1.62 11.52 -1.31
C ILE A 23 -2.05 10.71 -0.07
N PRO A 24 -1.25 10.71 1.02
CA PRO A 24 -1.49 9.88 2.20
C PRO A 24 -2.57 10.46 3.13
N GLY A 25 -3.83 10.48 2.68
CA GLY A 25 -4.97 10.99 3.45
C GLY A 25 -5.66 9.98 4.39
N GLY A 26 -5.18 8.74 4.47
CA GLY A 26 -5.79 7.68 5.28
C GLY A 26 -5.13 7.46 6.64
N THR A 27 -5.66 6.54 7.45
CA THR A 27 -5.08 6.18 8.75
C THR A 27 -3.90 5.21 8.63
N GLY A 28 -3.91 4.31 7.63
CA GLY A 28 -2.89 3.28 7.44
C GLY A 28 -1.72 3.77 6.61
N ASN A 29 -2.01 4.19 5.38
CA ASN A 29 -1.06 4.75 4.40
C ASN A 29 0.15 3.82 4.17
N LEU A 30 -0.09 2.51 4.18
CA LEU A 30 0.97 1.51 4.12
C LEU A 30 1.71 1.55 2.78
N ILE A 31 1.00 1.70 1.66
CA ILE A 31 1.63 1.77 0.35
C ILE A 31 2.50 3.04 0.19
N THR A 32 2.04 4.18 0.69
CA THR A 32 2.81 5.43 0.62
C THR A 32 4.03 5.40 1.55
N LYS A 33 3.93 4.74 2.71
CA LYS A 33 5.08 4.50 3.59
C LYS A 33 6.13 3.59 2.94
N LEU A 34 5.69 2.55 2.24
CA LEU A 34 6.58 1.64 1.51
C LEU A 34 7.28 2.34 0.34
N LEU A 35 6.57 3.24 -0.34
CA LEU A 35 7.10 4.03 -1.46
C LEU A 35 7.86 5.29 -1.00
N GLU A 36 8.10 5.44 0.30
CA GLU A 36 8.80 6.57 0.92
C GLU A 36 8.21 7.95 0.54
N ILE A 37 6.92 7.99 0.24
CA ILE A 37 6.18 9.24 0.01
C ILE A 37 6.04 9.95 1.35
N ASN A 38 6.27 11.27 1.36
CA ASN A 38 6.08 12.09 2.54
C ASN A 38 4.69 11.88 3.16
N GLN A 39 4.63 11.68 4.47
CA GLN A 39 3.37 11.38 5.17
C GLN A 39 2.61 12.64 5.60
N ASP A 40 3.24 13.80 5.52
CA ASP A 40 2.53 15.08 5.55
C ASP A 40 1.86 15.34 4.20
N ILE A 41 0.61 15.81 4.22
CA ILE A 41 -0.18 15.99 3.00
C ILE A 41 0.42 17.10 2.13
N ASP A 42 0.79 18.22 2.73
CA ASP A 42 1.33 19.36 2.00
C ASP A 42 2.71 18.99 1.42
N GLY A 43 3.55 18.32 2.22
CA GLY A 43 4.82 17.77 1.74
C GLY A 43 4.68 16.77 0.59
N ALA A 44 3.68 15.88 0.63
CA ALA A 44 3.42 14.93 -0.46
C ALA A 44 2.96 15.63 -1.75
N ILE A 45 2.25 16.76 -1.63
CA ILE A 45 1.85 17.59 -2.77
C ILE A 45 3.06 18.32 -3.35
N ASP A 46 3.92 18.87 -2.49
CA ASP A 46 5.12 19.60 -2.90
C ASP A 46 6.14 18.69 -3.61
N GLU A 47 6.20 17.41 -3.24
CA GLU A 47 7.08 16.40 -3.86
C GLU A 47 6.53 15.84 -5.18
N LEU A 48 5.29 16.18 -5.57
CA LEU A 48 4.63 15.59 -6.73
C LEU A 48 5.26 16.09 -8.05
N ASP A 49 5.97 15.21 -8.73
CA ASP A 49 6.55 15.47 -10.05
C ASP A 49 6.25 14.33 -11.04
N PHE A 50 5.36 14.59 -12.00
CA PHE A 50 5.04 13.60 -13.04
C PHE A 50 6.16 13.39 -14.05
N SER A 51 7.23 14.18 -14.06
CA SER A 51 8.42 13.93 -14.87
C SER A 51 9.37 12.92 -14.22
N SER A 52 9.33 12.78 -12.89
CA SER A 52 10.16 11.88 -12.09
C SER A 52 9.30 10.80 -11.41
N THR A 53 9.14 9.65 -12.08
CA THR A 53 8.27 8.56 -11.59
C THR A 53 8.98 7.23 -11.48
N ASN A 54 8.61 6.44 -10.48
CA ASN A 54 9.04 5.04 -10.33
C ASN A 54 8.03 4.09 -10.97
N LYS A 55 8.52 2.99 -11.56
CA LYS A 55 7.67 1.86 -11.94
C LYS A 55 7.46 0.96 -10.74
N ILE A 56 6.22 0.49 -10.57
CA ILE A 56 5.86 -0.47 -9.52
C ILE A 56 5.29 -1.72 -10.18
N ASP A 57 5.69 -2.88 -9.66
CA ASP A 57 5.04 -4.14 -10.01
C ASP A 57 3.74 -4.28 -9.22
N ILE A 58 2.74 -4.91 -9.83
CA ILE A 58 1.48 -5.27 -9.17
C ILE A 58 1.28 -6.78 -9.24
N GLY A 59 0.67 -7.34 -8.21
CA GLY A 59 0.29 -8.75 -8.19
C GLY A 59 -1.17 -8.95 -8.62
N LYS A 60 -1.46 -10.14 -9.18
CA LYS A 60 -2.82 -10.59 -9.51
C LYS A 60 -3.02 -12.02 -9.01
N SER A 61 -4.10 -12.25 -8.29
CA SER A 61 -4.49 -13.59 -7.82
C SER A 61 -6.00 -13.76 -7.95
N ASN A 62 -6.43 -14.83 -8.61
CA ASN A 62 -7.86 -15.14 -8.85
C ASN A 62 -8.67 -13.95 -9.41
N GLY A 63 -8.06 -13.14 -10.28
CA GLY A 63 -8.70 -11.96 -10.87
C GLY A 63 -8.68 -10.69 -10.01
N HIS A 64 -8.12 -10.74 -8.80
CA HIS A 64 -7.97 -9.59 -7.91
C HIS A 64 -6.54 -9.05 -7.94
N TYR A 65 -6.39 -7.74 -8.06
CA TYR A 65 -5.09 -7.07 -8.03
C TYR A 65 -4.71 -6.60 -6.63
N PHE A 66 -3.41 -6.56 -6.36
CA PHE A 66 -2.85 -5.99 -5.15
C PHE A 66 -1.56 -5.21 -5.46
N GLY A 67 -1.45 -4.02 -4.90
CA GLY A 67 -0.31 -3.12 -5.13
C GLY A 67 0.86 -3.28 -4.15
N TYR A 68 0.65 -3.86 -2.95
CA TYR A 68 1.72 -3.91 -1.95
C TYR A 68 1.68 -5.12 -0.99
N ILE A 69 0.49 -5.65 -0.66
CA ILE A 69 0.37 -6.78 0.24
C ILE A 69 -0.62 -7.81 -0.28
N PHE A 70 -0.23 -9.08 -0.17
CA PHE A 70 -1.09 -10.23 -0.34
C PHE A 70 -0.87 -11.14 0.87
N SER A 71 -1.95 -11.56 1.52
CA SER A 71 -1.87 -12.38 2.72
C SER A 71 -2.90 -13.52 2.69
N ILE A 72 -2.55 -14.64 3.32
CA ILE A 72 -3.38 -15.83 3.47
C ILE A 72 -3.39 -16.19 4.97
N GLY A 73 -4.51 -16.69 5.48
CA GLY A 73 -4.65 -17.08 6.89
C GLY A 73 -5.24 -15.97 7.77
N SER A 74 -4.93 -15.96 9.07
CA SER A 74 -5.51 -15.04 10.07
C SER A 74 -4.91 -13.62 10.07
N LEU A 75 -3.94 -13.35 9.19
CA LEU A 75 -3.26 -12.06 9.13
C LEU A 75 -4.18 -10.86 8.75
N PRO A 76 -5.17 -10.99 7.85
CA PRO A 76 -6.11 -9.91 7.55
C PRO A 76 -6.92 -9.47 8.78
N GLU A 77 -7.43 -10.40 9.59
CA GLU A 77 -8.19 -10.09 10.81
C GLU A 77 -7.33 -9.38 11.86
N ALA A 78 -6.05 -9.78 11.98
CA ALA A 78 -5.11 -9.13 12.87
C ALA A 78 -4.90 -7.66 12.47
N ILE A 79 -4.69 -7.35 11.18
CA ILE A 79 -4.47 -5.98 10.69
C ILE A 79 -5.70 -5.09 10.91
N HIS A 80 -6.91 -5.64 10.80
CA HIS A 80 -8.16 -4.89 10.96
C HIS A 80 -8.56 -4.63 12.42
N ASN A 81 -8.19 -5.50 13.37
CA ASN A 81 -8.64 -5.43 14.76
C ASN A 81 -7.64 -4.81 15.76
N VAL A 82 -6.45 -4.36 15.34
CA VAL A 82 -5.50 -3.74 16.28
C VAL A 82 -5.95 -2.32 16.66
N GLY A 83 -6.23 -2.14 17.96
CA GLY A 83 -6.48 -0.85 18.58
C GLY A 83 -5.32 0.13 18.38
N ILE A 84 -5.65 1.43 18.32
CA ILE A 84 -4.74 2.52 17.92
C ILE A 84 -3.45 2.55 18.76
N GLU A 85 -3.49 2.11 20.02
CA GLU A 85 -2.34 2.12 20.93
C GLU A 85 -1.28 1.04 20.62
N ASP A 86 -1.68 -0.10 20.03
CA ASP A 86 -0.78 -1.22 19.69
C ASP A 86 -0.18 -1.12 18.28
N LYS A 87 -0.60 -0.14 17.48
CA LYS A 87 -0.04 0.16 16.15
C LYS A 87 1.44 0.56 16.19
N THR A 88 1.92 1.05 17.34
CA THR A 88 3.32 1.44 17.56
C THR A 88 4.26 0.23 17.67
N LYS A 89 3.76 -0.96 18.05
CA LYS A 89 4.55 -2.21 18.14
C LYS A 89 4.58 -3.04 16.86
N PHE A 90 3.57 -2.89 16.00
CA PHE A 90 3.45 -3.63 14.74
C PHE A 90 3.86 -2.80 13.52
N GLY A 91 4.82 -1.89 13.72
CA GLY A 91 5.28 -0.96 12.70
C GLY A 91 5.65 -1.67 11.39
N VAL A 92 4.74 -1.57 10.42
CA VAL A 92 4.87 -1.91 8.99
C VAL A 92 5.02 -3.40 8.66
N LEU A 93 5.79 -4.21 9.41
CA LEU A 93 6.19 -5.58 8.98
C LEU A 93 6.51 -6.54 10.15
N ALA A 94 5.88 -6.45 11.33
CA ALA A 94 6.15 -7.46 12.37
C ALA A 94 5.69 -8.90 11.99
N TYR A 95 4.97 -9.09 10.88
CA TYR A 95 4.53 -10.42 10.42
C TYR A 95 4.86 -10.82 8.98
N ALA A 96 5.47 -9.97 8.15
CA ALA A 96 6.23 -10.55 7.04
C ALA A 96 7.44 -11.36 7.57
N ILE A 97 7.85 -11.11 8.83
CA ILE A 97 9.04 -11.65 9.47
C ILE A 97 8.80 -12.98 10.23
N ASN A 98 7.57 -13.39 10.51
CA ASN A 98 7.31 -14.77 11.00
C ASN A 98 7.03 -15.77 9.87
N THR A 99 7.43 -15.46 8.64
CA THR A 99 7.28 -16.36 7.49
C THR A 99 8.10 -17.66 7.60
N MET A 100 9.14 -17.78 8.45
CA MET A 100 9.95 -19.01 8.53
C MET A 100 10.65 -19.21 9.89
N LYS A 101 9.91 -19.33 11.00
CA LYS A 101 10.50 -19.89 12.24
C LYS A 101 9.80 -21.20 12.63
N SER A 102 10.39 -22.27 12.07
CA SER A 102 10.26 -23.71 12.36
C SER A 102 8.90 -24.37 12.18
#